data_AF-A0A1Q5KZA1-F1
#
_entry.id   AF-A0A1Q5KZA1-F1
#
_cell.length_a   1.000
_cell.length_b   1.000
_cell.length_c   1.000
_cell.angle_alpha   90.00
_cell.angle_beta   90.00
_cell.angle_gamma   90.00
#
_symmetry.space_group_name_H-M   'P 1'
#
loop_
_entity.id
_entity.type
_entity.pdbx_description
1 polymer ?
#
loop_
_entity_poly.entity_id
_entity_poly.type
_entity_poly.pdbx_seq_one_letter_code
_entity_poly.pdbx_strand_id
1 'polypeptide(L)'
;MNSTNTAAHREITHHWFGWVTVPGHGQAWARGHVTVPLCAPREQIFRLIAAWLRERGCAVPADLSQVITVLPGQITSAPPADDTTPRSA
;
A
#
# COMPACT_ATOMS: atom_id res chain seq x y z
N MET A 1 -17.37 -30.14 10.31
CA MET A 1 -16.85 -28.88 10.87
C MET A 1 -15.77 -28.36 9.94
N ASN A 2 -16.11 -27.45 9.03
CA ASN A 2 -15.12 -26.69 8.25
C ASN A 2 -14.92 -25.36 8.97
N SER A 3 -13.93 -25.30 9.87
CA SER A 3 -13.43 -24.03 10.38
C SER A 3 -12.53 -23.45 9.29
N THR A 4 -13.10 -22.60 8.44
CA THR A 4 -12.32 -21.74 7.56
C THR A 4 -11.49 -20.85 8.48
N ASN A 5 -10.20 -21.17 8.58
CA ASN A 5 -9.23 -20.37 9.30
C ASN A 5 -9.06 -19.06 8.51
N THR A 6 -10.00 -18.13 8.70
CA THR A 6 -9.87 -16.74 8.31
C THR A 6 -8.85 -16.16 9.28
N ALA A 7 -7.58 -16.54 9.11
CA ALA A 7 -6.47 -15.74 9.62
C ALA A 7 -6.73 -14.36 9.02
N ALA A 8 -7.27 -13.44 9.83
CA ALA A 8 -7.61 -12.11 9.40
C ALA A 8 -6.39 -11.58 8.66
N HIS A 9 -6.50 -11.44 7.34
CA HIS A 9 -5.40 -10.99 6.50
C HIS A 9 -5.07 -9.59 6.99
N ARG A 10 -4.09 -9.49 7.89
CA ARG A 10 -3.66 -8.20 8.42
C ARG A 10 -3.01 -7.49 7.25
N GLU A 11 -3.66 -6.44 6.80
CA GLU A 11 -3.12 -5.58 5.78
C GLU A 11 -2.31 -4.46 6.43
N ILE A 12 -1.30 -4.01 5.72
CA ILE A 12 -0.47 -2.87 6.10
C ILE A 12 -0.48 -1.87 4.96
N THR A 13 -0.77 -0.61 5.29
CA THR A 13 -0.79 0.48 4.33
C THR A 13 0.52 1.25 4.39
N HIS A 14 1.22 1.30 3.26
CA HIS A 14 2.46 2.05 3.11
C HIS A 14 2.20 3.32 2.30
N HIS A 15 2.56 4.47 2.86
CA HIS A 15 2.60 5.72 2.12
C HIS A 15 3.93 5.86 1.38
N TRP A 16 3.90 6.50 0.21
CA TRP A 16 5.10 6.72 -0.59
C TRP A 16 5.06 8.07 -1.30
N PHE A 17 6.23 8.59 -1.65
CA PHE A 17 6.39 9.80 -2.45
C PHE A 17 7.75 9.82 -3.17
N GLY A 18 7.86 10.59 -4.23
CA GLY A 18 9.10 10.76 -4.97
C GLY A 18 8.94 11.55 -6.27
N TRP A 19 10.07 11.81 -6.92
CA TRP A 19 10.10 12.41 -8.25
C TRP A 19 9.88 11.33 -9.31
N VAL A 20 8.93 11.57 -10.21
CA VAL A 20 8.62 10.68 -11.34
C VAL A 20 8.80 11.40 -12.65
N THR A 21 9.21 10.69 -13.69
CA THR A 21 9.38 11.28 -15.02
C THR A 21 8.12 11.04 -15.84
N VAL A 22 7.50 12.12 -16.30
CA VAL A 22 6.33 12.11 -17.17
C VAL A 22 6.79 12.46 -18.59
N PRO A 23 6.68 11.53 -19.56
CA PRO A 23 7.04 11.81 -20.95
C PRO A 23 6.36 13.08 -21.48
N GLY A 24 7.15 13.95 -22.12
CA GLY A 24 6.69 15.25 -22.63
C GLY A 24 6.53 16.36 -21.59
N HIS A 25 6.60 16.06 -20.29
CA HIS A 25 6.40 17.05 -19.21
C HIS A 25 7.60 17.18 -18.26
N GLY A 26 8.54 16.22 -18.29
CA GLY A 26 9.74 16.24 -17.44
C GLY A 26 9.50 15.59 -16.07
N GLN A 27 10.14 16.11 -15.03
CA GLN A 27 9.98 15.58 -13.67
C GLN A 27 8.78 16.19 -12.95
N ALA A 28 8.01 15.35 -12.26
CA ALA A 28 6.87 15.73 -11.44
C ALA A 28 6.96 15.07 -10.05
N TRP A 29 6.50 15.77 -9.02
CA TRP A 29 6.39 15.20 -7.68
C TRP A 29 5.12 14.36 -7.56
N ALA A 30 5.25 13.11 -7.11
CA ALA A 30 4.13 12.19 -6.93
C ALA A 30 4.11 11.62 -5.51
N ARG A 31 2.92 11.28 -5.03
CA ARG A 31 2.69 10.60 -3.75
C ARG A 31 1.48 9.69 -3.83
N GLY A 32 1.45 8.68 -2.98
CA GLY A 32 0.33 7.75 -2.90
C GLY A 32 0.43 6.85 -1.68
N HIS A 33 -0.39 5.80 -1.68
CA HIS A 33 -0.28 4.71 -0.74
C HIS A 33 -0.52 3.38 -1.45
N VAL A 34 -0.05 2.30 -0.84
CA VAL A 34 -0.37 0.94 -1.26
C VAL A 34 -0.69 0.11 -0.03
N THR A 35 -1.72 -0.71 -0.13
CA THR A 35 -2.11 -1.64 0.91
C THR A 35 -1.73 -3.04 0.46
N VAL A 36 -0.98 -3.75 1.30
CA VAL A 36 -0.47 -5.09 1.02
C VAL A 36 -0.67 -5.99 2.23
N PRO A 37 -0.68 -7.32 2.06
CA PRO A 37 -0.62 -8.23 3.20
C PRO A 37 0.60 -7.95 4.09
N LEU A 38 0.49 -8.13 5.40
CA LEU A 38 1.58 -7.89 6.36
C LEU A 38 2.85 -8.71 6.04
N CYS A 39 2.69 -9.88 5.43
CA CYS A 39 3.78 -10.75 5.01
C CYS A 39 4.35 -10.42 3.62
N ALA A 40 3.84 -9.40 2.93
CA ALA A 40 4.30 -9.05 1.60
C ALA A 40 5.77 -8.57 1.63
N PRO A 41 6.64 -9.09 0.75
CA PRO A 41 8.02 -8.62 0.67
C PRO A 41 8.06 -7.17 0.19
N ARG A 42 9.09 -6.41 0.62
CA ARG A 42 9.21 -4.98 0.30
C ARG A 42 9.25 -4.73 -1.21
N GLU A 43 9.81 -5.65 -1.99
CA GLU A 43 9.83 -5.59 -3.45
C GLU A 43 8.43 -5.60 -4.06
N GLN A 44 7.44 -6.20 -3.40
CA GLN A 44 6.05 -6.18 -3.86
C GLN A 44 5.45 -4.77 -3.82
N ILE A 45 5.76 -3.98 -2.79
CA ILE A 45 5.34 -2.58 -2.67
C ILE A 45 5.85 -1.78 -3.87
N PHE A 46 7.15 -1.87 -4.17
CA PHE A 46 7.74 -1.17 -5.30
C PHE A 46 7.19 -1.63 -6.65
N ARG A 47 6.91 -2.93 -6.82
CA ARG A 47 6.26 -3.45 -8.04
C ARG A 47 4.87 -2.87 -8.25
N LEU A 48 4.07 -2.74 -7.20
CA LEU A 48 2.73 -2.15 -7.28
C LEU A 48 2.79 -0.65 -7.64
N ILE A 49 3.70 0.10 -7.02
CA ILE A 49 3.93 1.51 -7.36
C ILE A 49 4.39 1.64 -8.81
N ALA A 50 5.34 0.80 -9.25
CA ALA A 50 5.83 0.78 -10.62
C ALA A 50 4.72 0.50 -11.63
N ALA A 51 3.85 -0.48 -11.37
CA ALA A 51 2.73 -0.81 -12.24
C ALA A 51 1.78 0.38 -12.39
N TRP A 52 1.37 0.98 -11.27
CA TRP A 52 0.49 2.15 -11.26
C TRP A 52 1.10 3.36 -11.99
N LEU A 53 2.42 3.60 -11.85
CA LEU A 53 3.11 4.66 -12.59
C LEU A 53 3.12 4.39 -14.10
N ARG A 54 3.36 3.14 -14.52
CA ARG A 54 3.32 2.75 -15.95
C ARG A 54 1.93 2.89 -16.54
N GLU A 55 0.88 2.52 -15.81
CA GLU A 55 -0.51 2.73 -16.23
C GLU A 55 -0.84 4.20 -16.50
N ARG A 56 -0.17 5.12 -15.79
CA ARG A 56 -0.27 6.57 -16.00
C ARG A 56 0.70 7.11 -17.04
N GLY A 57 1.41 6.25 -17.75
CA GLY A 57 2.38 6.62 -18.77
C GLY A 57 3.67 7.22 -18.23
N CYS A 58 3.95 7.10 -16.92
CA CYS A 58 5.21 7.58 -16.36
C CYS A 58 6.37 6.66 -16.75
N ALA A 59 7.56 7.24 -16.97
CA ALA A 59 8.79 6.48 -17.12
C ALA A 59 9.25 5.99 -15.76
N VAL A 60 9.39 4.67 -15.61
CA VAL A 60 9.76 4.00 -14.37
C VAL A 60 11.16 3.41 -14.50
N PRO A 61 12.13 3.78 -13.63
CA PRO A 61 13.48 3.21 -13.69
C PRO A 61 13.49 1.72 -13.32
N ALA A 62 14.58 1.03 -13.67
CA ALA A 62 14.77 -0.37 -13.33
C ALA A 62 14.78 -0.59 -11.81
N ASP A 63 15.42 0.31 -11.06
CA ASP A 63 15.41 0.33 -9.60
C ASP A 63 14.60 1.54 -9.09
N LEU A 64 13.36 1.27 -8.69
CA LEU A 64 12.45 2.29 -8.18
C LEU A 64 12.82 2.79 -6.78
N SER A 65 13.58 2.00 -6.02
CA SER A 65 13.93 2.32 -4.63
C SER A 65 14.85 3.55 -4.51
N GLN A 66 15.52 3.93 -5.59
CA GLN A 66 16.41 5.09 -5.65
C GLN A 66 15.68 6.42 -5.81
N VAL A 67 14.45 6.40 -6.31
CA VAL A 67 13.70 7.62 -6.66
C VAL A 67 12.42 7.80 -5.85
N ILE A 68 11.94 6.72 -5.21
CA ILE A 68 10.74 6.74 -4.37
C ILE A 68 11.08 6.33 -2.95
N THR A 69 10.65 7.17 -2.02
CA THR A 69 10.67 6.89 -0.59
C THR A 69 9.37 6.22 -0.19
N VAL A 70 9.48 5.06 0.46
CA VAL A 70 8.36 4.35 1.09
C VAL A 70 8.48 4.50 2.60
N LEU A 71 7.42 5.01 3.23
CA LEU A 71 7.34 5.16 4.67
C LEU A 71 7.00 3.82 5.37
N PRO A 72 7.36 3.68 6.65
CA PRO A 72 6.90 2.56 7.47
C PRO A 72 5.38 2.42 7.38
N GLY A 73 4.93 1.18 7.23
CA GLY A 73 3.51 0.92 7.02
C GLY A 73 2.72 1.05 8.31
N GLN A 74 1.47 1.47 8.19
CA GLN A 74 0.52 1.52 9.30
C GLN A 74 -0.46 0.37 9.16
N ILE A 75 -0.57 -0.43 10.22
CA ILE A 75 -1.60 -1.45 10.34
C ILE A 75 -2.87 -0.73 10.77
N THR A 76 -3.85 -0.63 9.88
CA THR A 76 -5.18 -0.17 10.26
C THR A 76 -5.83 -1.30 11.05
N SER A 77 -5.92 -1.16 12.37
CA SER A 77 -6.84 -1.99 13.16
C SER A 77 -8.23 -1.72 12.62
N ALA A 78 -8.95 -2.78 12.22
CA ALA A 78 -10.40 -2.64 11.99
C ALA A 78 -11.01 -1.97 13.23
N PRO A 79 -11.97 -1.02 13.06
CA PRO A 79 -12.64 -0.45 14.21
C PRO A 79 -13.16 -1.58 15.09
N PRO A 80 -13.05 -1.47 16.43
CA PRO A 80 -13.64 -2.47 17.31
C PRO A 80 -15.10 -2.64 16.89
N ALA A 81 -15.51 -3.89 16.64
CA ALA A 81 -16.90 -4.17 16.34
C ALA A 81 -17.75 -3.51 17.43
N ASP A 82 -18.74 -2.71 17.02
CA ASP A 82 -19.69 -2.07 17.92
C ASP A 82 -20.20 -3.16 18.88
N ASP A 83 -19.81 -3.04 20.15
CA ASP A 83 -20.20 -3.96 21.20
C ASP A 83 -21.68 -3.71 21.47
N THR A 84 -22.51 -4.31 20.61
CA THR A 84 -23.97 -4.34 20.70
C THR A 84 -24.40 -5.40 21.71
N THR A 85 -23.66 -5.53 22.82
CA THR A 85 -24.17 -6.25 23.99
C THR A 85 -25.25 -5.37 24.63
N PRO A 86 -26.52 -5.81 24.67
CA PRO A 86 -27.53 -5.08 25.40
C PRO A 86 -27.15 -5.11 26.88
N ARG A 87 -26.90 -3.93 27.44
CA ARG A 87 -26.69 -3.77 28.88
C ARG A 87 -28.04 -4.00 29.55
N SER A 88 -28.27 -5.21 30.07
CA SER A 88 -29.47 -5.52 30.85
C SER A 88 -29.53 -4.59 32.07
N ALA A 89 -30.68 -3.94 32.22
CA ALA A 89 -31.03 -3.06 33.34
C ALA A 89 -31.23 -3.83 34.65
#